data_AF-A0A4R3KBF8-F1
#
_entry.id   AF-A0A4R3KBF8-F1
#
_cell.length_a   1.000
_cell.length_b   1.000
_cell.length_c   1.000
_cell.angle_alpha   90.00
_cell.angle_beta   90.00
_cell.angle_gamma   90.00
#
_symmetry.space_group_name_H-M   'P 1'
#
loop_
_entity.id
_entity.type
_entity.pdbx_description
1 polymer ?
#
loop_
_entity_poly.entity_id
_entity_poly.type
_entity_poly.pdbx_seq_one_letter_code
_entity_poly.pdbx_strand_id
1 'polypeptide(L)'
;MAISGKSGSVYIGANKVAEIDQWSVDFKADTKETTNFDSNGWKEFIQTINEWSGKIEGNFKPTDTTGQAALINAFMNGTTVDVEFRIDSTKKITGTAYLESIGLEAKVDDKQTFKADFRGTGQPTVTLT
;
A
#
# COMPACT_ATOMS: atom_id res chain seq x y z
N MET A 1 -10.49 -21.18 3.06
CA MET A 1 -11.65 -20.40 3.57
C MET A 1 -11.48 -18.96 3.13
N ALA A 2 -12.51 -18.32 2.59
CA ALA A 2 -12.47 -16.90 2.25
C ALA A 2 -12.47 -16.05 3.53
N ILE A 3 -11.60 -15.05 3.61
CA ILE A 3 -11.53 -14.12 4.75
C ILE A 3 -12.46 -12.94 4.46
N SER A 4 -13.25 -12.53 5.46
CA SER A 4 -14.14 -11.37 5.30
C SER A 4 -13.34 -10.08 5.32
N GLY A 5 -13.44 -9.27 4.26
CA GLY A 5 -12.71 -8.01 4.11
C GLY A 5 -13.07 -6.91 5.12
N LYS A 6 -14.14 -7.08 5.90
CA LYS A 6 -14.58 -6.09 6.92
C LYS A 6 -13.60 -5.87 8.06
N SER A 7 -12.67 -6.81 8.27
CA SER A 7 -11.59 -6.69 9.25
C SER A 7 -10.39 -5.89 8.71
N GLY A 8 -10.43 -5.51 7.43
CA GLY A 8 -9.40 -4.73 6.77
C GLY A 8 -9.18 -3.39 7.45
N SER A 9 -7.91 -3.05 7.69
CA SER A 9 -7.56 -1.72 8.23
C SER A 9 -6.17 -1.31 7.81
N VAL A 10 -5.96 0.00 7.70
CA VAL A 10 -4.67 0.59 7.36
C VAL A 10 -4.17 1.41 8.54
N TYR A 11 -2.91 1.25 8.88
CA TYR A 11 -2.22 2.02 9.90
C TYR A 11 -1.01 2.72 9.30
N ILE A 12 -0.67 3.86 9.88
CA ILE A 12 0.55 4.61 9.62
C ILE A 12 1.27 4.78 10.94
N GLY A 13 2.45 4.16 11.07
CA GLY A 13 3.11 4.01 12.37
C GLY A 13 2.16 3.37 13.39
N ALA A 14 1.87 4.08 14.48
CA ALA A 14 0.96 3.62 15.53
C ALA A 14 -0.51 3.99 15.29
N ASN A 15 -0.82 4.83 14.29
CA ASN A 15 -2.14 5.43 14.13
C ASN A 15 -2.96 4.72 13.07
N LYS A 16 -4.21 4.39 13.39
CA LYS A 16 -5.16 3.85 12.41
C LYS A 16 -5.64 4.98 11.49
N VAL A 17 -5.64 4.75 10.18
CA VAL A 17 -6.28 5.67 9.23
C VAL A 17 -7.80 5.46 9.29
N ALA A 18 -8.54 6.53 9.57
CA ALA A 18 -9.99 6.44 9.71
C ALA A 18 -10.70 6.27 8.36
N GLU A 19 -11.85 5.60 8.41
CA GLU A 19 -12.83 5.50 7.30
C GLU A 19 -12.25 5.00 5.96
N ILE A 20 -11.26 4.11 6.00
CA ILE A 20 -10.75 3.43 4.80
C ILE A 20 -11.71 2.30 4.42
N ASP A 21 -12.24 2.39 3.20
CA ASP A 21 -13.20 1.44 2.64
C ASP A 21 -12.51 0.34 1.83
N GLN A 22 -11.38 0.68 1.20
CA GLN A 22 -10.61 -0.22 0.38
C GLN A 22 -9.11 0.07 0.50
N TRP A 23 -8.31 -1.00 0.46
CA TRP A 23 -6.88 -0.91 0.23
C TRP A 23 -6.44 -2.03 -0.72
N SER A 24 -5.39 -1.76 -1.50
CA SER A 24 -4.73 -2.76 -2.35
C SER A 24 -3.22 -2.64 -2.23
N VAL A 25 -2.52 -3.76 -2.34
CA VAL A 25 -1.06 -3.81 -2.40
C VAL A 25 -0.66 -4.65 -3.59
N ASP A 26 0.17 -4.08 -4.44
CA ASP A 26 0.70 -4.70 -5.65
C ASP A 26 2.20 -4.88 -5.52
N PHE A 27 2.69 -6.10 -5.71
CA PHE A 27 4.12 -6.41 -5.77
C PHE A 27 4.51 -6.60 -7.24
N LYS A 28 5.54 -5.90 -7.69
CA LYS A 28 6.10 -6.05 -9.03
C LYS A 28 7.58 -6.39 -8.92
N ALA A 29 8.04 -7.27 -9.79
CA ALA A 29 9.42 -7.68 -9.85
C ALA A 29 9.89 -7.57 -11.29
N ASP A 30 10.96 -6.82 -11.51
CA ASP A 30 11.68 -6.82 -12.78
C ASP A 30 12.43 -8.15 -12.91
N THR A 31 12.25 -8.80 -14.05
CA THR A 31 12.91 -10.05 -14.39
C THR A 31 13.91 -9.82 -15.52
N LYS A 32 15.12 -10.32 -15.33
CA LYS A 32 16.15 -10.34 -16.37
C LYS A 32 16.26 -11.74 -16.94
N GLU A 33 16.22 -11.85 -18.27
CA GLU A 33 16.44 -13.12 -18.96
C GLU A 33 17.92 -13.55 -18.81
N THR A 34 18.15 -14.77 -18.34
CA THR A 34 19.47 -15.37 -18.12
C THR A 34 19.67 -16.68 -18.88
N THR A 35 18.89 -16.89 -19.95
CA THR A 35 18.95 -18.09 -20.78
C THR A 35 20.39 -18.38 -21.23
N ASN A 36 20.86 -19.60 -20.98
CA ASN A 36 22.18 -20.07 -21.41
C ASN A 36 22.04 -21.31 -22.33
N PHE A 37 23.17 -21.83 -22.83
CA PHE A 37 23.17 -22.99 -23.73
C PHE A 37 22.68 -24.29 -23.05
N ASP A 38 22.64 -24.33 -21.72
CA ASP A 38 22.14 -25.46 -20.93
C ASP A 38 20.65 -25.33 -20.59
N SER A 39 19.99 -24.22 -20.92
CA SER A 39 18.57 -23.97 -20.64
C SER A 39 17.60 -24.82 -21.49
N ASN A 40 18.10 -25.83 -22.23
CA ASN A 40 17.31 -26.82 -22.99
C ASN A 40 16.19 -26.21 -23.87
N GLY A 41 16.43 -25.01 -24.41
CA GLY A 41 15.46 -24.30 -25.26
C GLY A 41 14.36 -23.54 -24.52
N TRP A 42 14.41 -23.45 -23.19
CA TRP A 42 13.46 -22.69 -22.38
C TRP A 42 14.09 -21.40 -21.88
N LYS A 43 13.28 -20.34 -21.79
CA LYS A 43 13.73 -19.06 -21.24
C LYS A 43 13.86 -19.16 -19.72
N GLU A 44 15.03 -18.79 -19.20
CA GLU A 44 15.26 -18.68 -17.77
C GLU A 44 15.29 -17.20 -17.35
N PHE A 45 14.71 -16.89 -16.20
CA PHE A 45 14.61 -15.52 -15.68
C PHE A 45 15.10 -15.44 -14.24
N ILE A 46 15.84 -14.39 -13.90
CA ILE A 46 16.21 -14.03 -12.54
C ILE A 46 15.50 -12.73 -12.16
N GLN A 47 14.87 -12.68 -10.98
CA GLN A 47 14.32 -11.45 -10.43
C GLN A 47 15.45 -10.52 -9.97
N THR A 48 15.47 -9.29 -10.45
CA THR A 48 16.54 -8.32 -10.17
C THR A 48 16.12 -7.24 -9.20
N ILE A 49 15.01 -6.56 -9.47
CA ILE A 49 14.54 -5.42 -8.68
C ILE A 49 13.08 -5.68 -8.33
N ASN A 50 12.78 -5.64 -7.03
CA ASN A 50 11.43 -5.79 -6.54
C ASN A 50 10.92 -4.42 -6.09
N GLU A 51 9.74 -4.04 -6.56
CA GLU A 51 9.02 -2.86 -6.11
C GLU A 51 7.65 -3.28 -5.57
N TRP A 52 7.09 -2.45 -4.71
CA TRP A 52 5.72 -2.63 -4.25
C TRP A 52 5.03 -1.28 -4.18
N SER A 53 3.73 -1.28 -4.46
CA SER A 53 2.88 -0.10 -4.37
C SER A 53 1.66 -0.44 -3.54
N GLY A 54 1.20 0.51 -2.74
CA GLY A 54 -0.04 0.42 -1.99
C GLY A 54 -1.02 1.48 -2.47
N LYS A 55 -2.32 1.21 -2.41
CA LYS A 55 -3.37 2.20 -2.64
C LYS A 55 -4.40 2.11 -1.54
N ILE A 56 -4.90 3.24 -1.09
CA ILE A 56 -6.04 3.30 -0.17
C ILE A 56 -7.10 4.24 -0.70
N GLU A 57 -8.35 3.87 -0.45
CA GLU A 57 -9.53 4.65 -0.77
C GLU A 57 -10.52 4.57 0.39
N GLY A 58 -11.14 5.70 0.72
CA GLY A 58 -12.10 5.78 1.81
C GLY A 58 -12.79 7.13 1.88
N ASN A 59 -13.49 7.37 2.98
CA ASN A 59 -14.14 8.64 3.23
C ASN A 59 -13.15 9.62 3.89
N PHE A 60 -13.14 10.86 3.42
CA PHE A 60 -12.36 11.91 4.05
C PHE A 60 -12.98 12.29 5.40
N LYS A 61 -12.18 12.19 6.46
CA LYS A 61 -12.57 12.54 7.82
C LYS A 61 -11.67 13.66 8.34
N PRO A 62 -12.12 14.92 8.32
CA PRO A 62 -11.29 16.06 8.70
C PRO A 62 -10.87 16.05 10.18
N THR A 63 -11.54 15.25 11.02
CA THR A 63 -11.18 15.09 12.45
C THR A 63 -10.07 14.06 12.69
N ASP A 64 -9.66 13.28 11.67
CA ASP A 64 -8.53 12.36 11.78
C ASP A 64 -7.21 13.09 11.54
N THR A 65 -6.69 13.68 12.62
CA THR A 65 -5.42 14.41 12.62
C THR A 65 -4.19 13.51 12.64
N THR A 66 -4.36 12.22 12.94
CA THR A 66 -3.27 11.27 13.19
C THR A 66 -3.06 10.26 12.07
N GLY A 67 -4.07 10.02 11.24
CA GLY A 67 -4.02 9.17 10.05
C GLY A 67 -4.02 10.01 8.77
N GLN A 68 -5.20 10.46 8.34
CA GLN A 68 -5.34 11.19 7.06
C GLN A 68 -4.53 12.50 7.01
N ALA A 69 -4.55 13.32 8.07
CA ALA A 69 -3.73 14.53 8.09
C ALA A 69 -2.23 14.22 8.13
N ALA A 70 -1.82 13.10 8.76
CA ALA A 70 -0.42 12.66 8.75
C ALA A 70 0.03 12.26 7.35
N LEU A 71 -0.83 11.61 6.54
CA LEU A 71 -0.56 11.33 5.13
C LEU A 71 -0.38 12.61 4.32
N ILE A 72 -1.29 13.58 4.49
CA ILE A 72 -1.21 14.87 3.80
C ILE A 72 0.09 15.58 4.17
N ASN A 73 0.44 15.62 5.46
CA ASN A 73 1.70 16.22 5.89
C ASN A 73 2.93 15.47 5.36
N ALA A 74 2.90 14.14 5.34
CA ALA A 74 4.01 13.35 4.81
C ALA A 74 4.22 13.58 3.32
N PHE A 75 3.14 13.69 2.56
CA PHE A 75 3.18 14.04 1.15
C PHE A 75 3.73 15.46 0.94
N MET A 76 3.23 16.45 1.68
CA MET A 76 3.69 17.84 1.59
C MET A 76 5.17 18.01 1.96
N ASN A 77 5.69 17.20 2.89
CA ASN A 77 7.09 17.22 3.30
C ASN A 77 7.98 16.23 2.53
N GLY A 78 7.41 15.41 1.64
CA GLY A 78 8.15 14.37 0.91
C GLY A 78 8.78 13.31 1.80
N THR A 79 8.22 13.05 2.98
CA THR A 79 8.78 12.09 3.95
C THR A 79 8.18 10.70 3.77
N THR A 80 8.97 9.69 4.07
CA THR A 80 8.48 8.31 4.15
C THR A 80 7.53 8.11 5.32
N VAL A 81 6.57 7.21 5.15
CA VAL A 81 5.67 6.73 6.19
C VAL A 81 5.77 5.22 6.33
N ASP A 82 5.70 4.74 7.57
CA ASP A 82 5.58 3.30 7.84
C ASP A 82 4.11 2.90 7.72
N VAL A 83 3.77 2.18 6.65
CA VAL A 83 2.41 1.73 6.38
C VAL A 83 2.23 0.28 6.80
N GLU A 84 1.06 -0.02 7.37
CA GLU A 84 0.66 -1.37 7.74
C GLU A 84 -0.76 -1.64 7.22
N PHE A 85 -0.85 -2.52 6.22
CA PHE A 85 -2.10 -3.01 5.65
C PHE A 85 -2.49 -4.32 6.34
N ARG A 86 -3.58 -4.31 7.10
CA ARG A 86 -4.08 -5.50 7.79
C ARG A 86 -5.25 -6.10 7.03
N ILE A 87 -5.18 -7.40 6.78
CA ILE A 87 -6.29 -8.22 6.27
C ILE A 87 -7.15 -8.69 7.46
N ASP A 88 -6.48 -9.16 8.51
CA ASP A 88 -7.08 -9.54 9.79
C ASP A 88 -6.09 -9.24 10.95
N SER A 89 -6.34 -9.75 12.15
CA SER A 89 -5.47 -9.51 13.31
C SER A 89 -4.11 -10.24 13.26
N THR A 90 -3.96 -11.27 12.42
CA THR A 90 -2.70 -12.04 12.27
C THR A 90 -2.03 -11.78 10.92
N LYS A 91 -2.79 -11.35 9.91
CA LYS A 91 -2.34 -11.17 8.53
C LYS A 91 -2.19 -9.70 8.22
N LYS A 92 -0.95 -9.30 7.98
CA LYS A 92 -0.59 -7.91 7.73
C LYS A 92 0.60 -7.78 6.81
N ILE A 93 0.64 -6.68 6.08
CA ILE A 93 1.74 -6.28 5.23
C ILE A 93 2.25 -4.95 5.79
N THR A 94 3.50 -4.93 6.27
CA THR A 94 4.15 -3.73 6.80
C THR A 94 5.30 -3.33 5.91
N GLY A 95 5.47 -2.05 5.68
CA GLY A 95 6.63 -1.53 4.97
C GLY A 95 6.71 -0.02 5.00
N THR A 96 7.88 0.52 4.69
CA THR A 96 8.06 1.96 4.57
C THR A 96 7.75 2.39 3.13
N ALA A 97 6.98 3.46 2.95
CA ALA A 97 6.57 3.94 1.64
C ALA A 97 6.57 5.47 1.56
N TYR A 98 6.79 5.99 0.36
CA TYR A 98 6.50 7.37 0.00
C TYR A 98 5.05 7.50 -0.47
N LEU A 99 4.44 8.66 -0.27
CA LEU A 99 3.20 8.98 -0.96
C LEU A 99 3.52 9.56 -2.33
N GLU A 100 3.03 8.91 -3.38
CA GLU A 100 3.14 9.41 -4.76
C GLU A 100 2.03 10.39 -5.09
N SER A 101 0.84 10.18 -4.53
CA SER A 101 -0.33 10.99 -4.83
C SER A 101 -1.32 11.00 -3.67
N ILE A 102 -1.99 12.13 -3.47
CA ILE A 102 -3.19 12.26 -2.62
C ILE A 102 -4.29 12.92 -3.44
N GLY A 103 -5.46 12.27 -3.47
CA GLY A 103 -6.68 12.79 -4.05
C GLY A 103 -7.75 13.06 -2.98
N LEU A 104 -8.30 14.26 -2.99
CA LEU A 104 -9.48 14.64 -2.22
C LEU A 104 -10.59 14.99 -3.20
N GLU A 105 -11.60 14.13 -3.30
CA GLU A 105 -12.73 14.34 -4.19
C GLU A 105 -13.97 14.68 -3.35
N ALA A 106 -14.67 15.76 -3.70
CA ALA A 106 -15.91 16.15 -3.07
C ALA A 106 -16.97 16.32 -4.15
N LYS A 107 -18.06 15.55 -4.08
CA LYS A 107 -19.22 15.75 -4.94
C LYS A 107 -20.31 16.44 -4.14
N VAL A 108 -21.05 17.34 -4.77
CA VAL A 108 -22.14 18.10 -4.13
C VAL A 108 -23.27 17.22 -3.60
N ASP A 109 -23.39 15.99 -4.14
CA ASP A 109 -24.42 15.00 -3.81
C ASP A 109 -23.83 13.72 -3.19
N ASP A 110 -22.56 13.73 -2.79
CA ASP A 110 -21.89 12.53 -2.24
C ASP A 110 -20.92 12.88 -1.11
N LYS A 111 -20.42 11.85 -0.42
CA LYS A 111 -19.41 11.99 0.63
C LYS A 111 -18.08 12.43 0.04
N GLN A 112 -17.26 13.10 0.84
CA GLN A 112 -15.88 13.40 0.43
C GLN A 112 -15.07 12.11 0.43
N THR A 113 -14.41 11.81 -0.68
CA THR A 113 -13.56 10.64 -0.87
C THR A 113 -12.10 11.04 -0.70
N PHE A 114 -11.36 10.23 0.06
CA PHE A 114 -9.91 10.33 0.23
C PHE A 114 -9.25 9.15 -0.49
N LYS A 115 -8.27 9.45 -1.33
CA LYS A 115 -7.43 8.47 -2.04
C LYS A 115 -5.97 8.79 -1.78
N ALA A 116 -5.16 7.77 -1.54
CA ALA A 116 -3.71 7.93 -1.49
C ALA A 116 -3.00 6.76 -2.17
N ASP A 117 -2.02 7.09 -3.01
CA ASP A 117 -1.13 6.13 -3.66
C ASP A 117 0.22 6.14 -2.95
N PHE A 118 0.69 4.95 -2.60
CA PHE A 118 1.95 4.70 -1.90
C PHE A 118 2.92 3.97 -2.83
N ARG A 119 4.18 4.39 -2.79
CA ARG A 119 5.28 3.64 -3.37
C ARG A 119 6.23 3.16 -2.29
N GLY A 120 6.31 1.86 -2.18
CA GLY A 120 7.18 1.16 -1.26
C GLY A 120 8.65 1.46 -1.48
N THR A 121 9.38 1.61 -0.38
CA THR A 121 10.83 1.67 -0.37
C THR A 121 11.38 0.61 0.59
N GLY A 122 12.33 -0.19 0.10
CA GLY A 122 12.85 -1.33 0.85
C GLY A 122 11.93 -2.55 0.85
N GLN A 123 12.37 -3.59 1.56
CA GLN A 123 11.69 -4.88 1.61
C GLN A 123 10.46 -4.82 2.53
N PRO A 124 9.24 -5.06 2.02
CA PRO A 124 8.05 -5.16 2.86
C PRO A 124 8.07 -6.49 3.62
N THR A 125 7.55 -6.47 4.85
CA THR A 125 7.32 -7.68 5.65
C THR A 125 5.88 -8.11 5.46
N VAL A 126 5.70 -9.32 4.94
CA VAL A 126 4.39 -9.93 4.68
C VAL A 126 4.17 -11.04 5.70
N THR A 127 3.19 -10.89 6.58
CA THR A 127 2.76 -11.89 7.54
C THR A 127 1.41 -12.45 7.10
N LEU A 128 1.35 -13.75 6.79
CA LEU A 128 0.14 -14.43 6.30
C LEU A 128 -0.37 -15.54 7.24
N THR A 129 0.32 -15.78 8.34
CA THR A 129 0.04 -16.84 9.31
C THR A 129 -0.12 -16.24 10.70
#